data_AF-A0A914M6W7-F1
#
_entry.id   AF-A0A914M6W7-F1
#
_cell.length_a   1.000
_cell.length_b   1.000
_cell.length_c   1.000
_cell.angle_alpha   90.00
_cell.angle_beta   90.00
_cell.angle_gamma   90.00
#
_symmetry.space_group_name_H-M   'P 1'
#
loop_
_entity.id
_entity.type
_entity.pdbx_description
1 polymer ?
#
loop_
_entity_poly.entity_id
_entity_poly.type
_entity_poly.pdbx_seq_one_letter_code
_entity_poly.pdbx_strand_id
1 'polypeptide(L)' 'MFPEIFLHPLESSSYNLFNPFRFYDTKGDGRVKVDQLGHCLRSLGLCPTEAQIAKLTENASERISVEQARK' A
#
# COMPACT_ATOMS: atom_id res chain seq x y z
N MET A 1 25.74 -4.97 -24.38
CA MET A 1 26.04 -5.08 -22.94
C MET A 1 24.78 -4.76 -22.16
N PHE A 2 23.94 -5.75 -21.92
CA PHE A 2 23.05 -5.87 -20.76
C PHE A 2 22.77 -7.38 -20.67
N PRO A 3 23.50 -8.10 -19.80
CA PRO A 3 23.35 -9.55 -19.71
C PRO A 3 22.13 -9.90 -18.85
N GLU A 4 21.40 -10.91 -19.35
CA GLU A 4 20.71 -11.98 -18.63
C GLU A 4 20.30 -11.71 -17.17
N ILE A 5 18.98 -11.67 -16.93
CA ILE A 5 18.39 -12.39 -15.81
C ILE A 5 17.20 -13.20 -16.31
N PHE A 6 17.54 -14.40 -16.72
CA PHE A 6 16.75 -15.61 -16.63
C PHE A 6 15.68 -15.50 -15.53
N LEU A 7 14.41 -15.56 -15.96
CA LEU A 7 13.23 -15.68 -15.12
C LEU A 7 13.27 -17.04 -14.42
N HIS A 8 14.10 -17.16 -13.39
CA HIS A 8 14.14 -18.31 -12.49
C HIS A 8 12.86 -18.33 -11.65
N PRO A 9 12.36 -19.52 -11.27
CA PRO A 9 11.08 -19.68 -10.59
C PRO A 9 11.11 -18.92 -9.25
N LEU A 10 10.40 -17.79 -9.29
CA LEU A 10 9.61 -17.07 -8.28
C LEU A 10 9.60 -17.57 -6.82
N GLU A 11 10.72 -17.91 -6.21
CA GLU A 11 10.78 -18.05 -4.75
C GLU A 11 12.13 -17.54 -4.21
N SER A 12 12.02 -16.49 -3.39
CA SER A 12 13.00 -15.98 -2.42
C SER A 12 13.61 -14.60 -2.70
N SER A 13 13.25 -13.69 -1.79
CA SER A 13 13.93 -12.45 -1.40
C SER A 13 13.83 -11.22 -2.31
N SER A 14 13.17 -10.19 -1.77
CA SER A 14 13.25 -8.77 -2.15
C SER A 14 12.44 -8.29 -3.35
N TYR A 15 11.11 -8.47 -3.31
CA TYR A 15 10.18 -7.49 -3.89
C TYR A 15 9.33 -6.83 -2.80
N ASN A 16 9.99 -6.22 -1.81
CA ASN A 16 9.33 -5.30 -0.86
C ASN A 16 9.05 -3.91 -1.48
N LEU A 17 9.38 -3.71 -2.76
CA LEU A 17 9.11 -2.47 -3.52
C LEU A 17 7.64 -2.32 -3.93
N PHE A 18 6.84 -3.39 -3.85
CA PHE A 18 5.42 -3.40 -4.24
C PHE A 18 4.46 -3.11 -3.09
N ASN A 19 4.93 -2.55 -1.97
CA ASN A 19 4.03 -2.11 -0.91
C ASN A 19 3.81 -0.58 -0.97
N PRO A 20 2.80 -0.08 -1.73
CA PRO A 20 2.38 1.30 -1.74
C PRO A 20 2.31 1.92 -0.34
N PHE A 21 1.88 1.17 0.67
CA PHE A 21 1.82 1.68 2.04
C PHE A 21 3.16 2.20 2.53
N ARG A 22 4.27 1.52 2.20
CA ARG A 22 5.61 1.94 2.59
C ARG A 22 6.11 3.13 1.78
N PHE A 23 5.59 3.31 0.57
CA PHE A 23 5.87 4.49 -0.26
C PHE A 23 5.17 5.75 0.30
N TYR A 24 3.92 5.60 0.78
CA TYR A 24 3.16 6.72 1.35
C TYR A 24 3.39 6.93 2.86
N ASP A 25 4.04 5.98 3.53
CA ASP A 25 4.40 6.09 4.94
C ASP A 25 5.61 7.00 5.16
N THR A 26 5.32 8.28 5.37
CA THR A 26 6.32 9.31 5.70
C THR A 26 6.94 9.18 7.10
N LYS A 27 6.35 8.40 8.01
CA LYS A 27 6.79 8.30 9.42
C LYS A 27 7.49 6.98 9.74
N GLY A 28 7.37 5.98 8.87
CA GLY A 28 7.93 4.65 9.09
C GLY A 28 7.17 3.82 10.13
N ASP A 29 5.97 4.25 10.52
CA ASP A 29 5.12 3.56 11.51
C ASP A 29 4.09 2.60 10.87
N GLY A 30 4.20 2.38 9.56
CA GLY A 30 3.31 1.52 8.80
C GLY A 30 1.93 2.12 8.57
N ARG A 31 1.78 3.45 8.67
CA ARG A 31 0.49 4.15 8.57
C ARG A 31 0.49 5.23 7.49
N VAL A 32 -0.62 5.30 6.74
CA VAL A 32 -0.81 6.25 5.65
C VAL A 32 -1.94 7.21 6.00
N LYS A 33 -1.80 8.49 5.61
CA LYS A 33 -2.85 9.50 5.82
C LYS A 33 -4.11 9.16 5.03
N VAL A 34 -5.28 9.53 5.56
CA VAL A 34 -6.58 9.32 4.88
C VAL A 34 -6.59 9.87 3.45
N ASP A 35 -6.10 11.10 3.24
CA ASP A 35 -5.97 11.73 1.92
C ASP A 35 -5.13 10.92 0.93
N GLN A 36 -4.10 10.23 1.43
CA GLN A 36 -3.18 9.43 0.61
C GLN A 36 -3.65 7.97 0.51
N LEU A 37 -4.54 7.51 1.39
CA LEU A 37 -5.05 6.15 1.41
C LEU A 37 -5.75 5.79 0.10
N GLY A 38 -6.57 6.69 -0.45
CA GLY A 38 -7.22 6.46 -1.74
C GLY A 38 -6.24 6.27 -2.90
N HIS A 39 -5.16 7.06 -2.93
CA HIS A 39 -4.09 6.91 -3.92
C HIS A 39 -3.31 5.61 -3.69
N CYS A 40 -3.00 5.30 -2.43
CA CYS A 40 -2.31 4.09 -2.03
C CYS A 40 -3.08 2.81 -2.41
N LEU A 41 -4.39 2.78 -2.17
CA LEU A 41 -5.26 1.67 -2.53
C LEU A 41 -5.38 1.52 -4.06
N ARG A 42 -5.47 2.64 -4.79
CA ARG A 42 -5.44 2.61 -6.27
C ARG A 42 -4.12 2.08 -6.82
N SER A 43 -3.00 2.42 -6.19
CA SER A 43 -1.68 1.86 -6.52
C SER A 43 -1.56 0.37 -6.19
N LEU A 44 -2.36 -0.15 -5.25
CA LEU A 44 -2.51 -1.59 -5.00
C LEU A 44 -3.41 -2.29 -6.02
N GLY A 45 -4.00 -1.56 -6.97
CA GLY A 45 -4.98 -2.09 -7.94
C GLY A 45 -6.41 -2.18 -7.38
N LEU A 46 -6.68 -1.55 -6.23
CA LEU A 46 -8.03 -1.48 -5.66
C LEU A 46 -8.76 -0.23 -6.15
N CYS A 47 -10.08 -0.32 -6.28
CA CYS A 47 -10.92 0.81 -6.71
C CYS A 47 -11.87 1.25 -5.57
N PRO A 48 -11.35 1.76 -4.43
CA PRO A 48 -12.22 2.19 -3.35
C PRO A 48 -13.00 3.46 -3.71
N THR A 49 -14.26 3.50 -3.28
CA THR A 49 -15.09 4.71 -3.33
C THR A 49 -14.81 5.62 -2.14
N GLU A 50 -15.14 6.92 -2.25
CA GLU A 50 -14.98 7.88 -1.15
C GLU A 50 -15.73 7.43 0.11
N ALA A 51 -16.91 6.82 -0.04
CA ALA A 51 -17.67 6.25 1.08
C ALA A 51 -16.92 5.10 1.77
N GLN A 52 -16.23 4.23 1.02
CA GLN A 52 -15.41 3.18 1.60
C GLN A 52 -14.19 3.75 2.32
N ILE A 53 -13.52 4.74 1.74
CA ILE A 53 -12.39 5.43 2.40
C ILE A 53 -12.88 6.08 3.70
N ALA A 54 -13.99 6.83 3.64
CA ALA A 54 -14.59 7.47 4.80
C ALA A 54 -14.94 6.46 5.90
N LYS A 55 -15.46 5.29 5.54
CA LYS A 55 -15.79 4.22 6.50
C LYS A 55 -14.54 3.55 7.10
N LEU A 56 -13.49 3.35 6.29
CA LEU A 56 -12.20 2.88 6.79
C LEU A 56 -11.62 3.87 7.79
N THR A 57 -11.79 5.17 7.53
CA THR A 57 -11.21 6.24 8.33
C THR A 57 -12.13 6.74 9.44
N GLU A 58 -13.40 6.35 9.46
CA GLU A 58 -14.35 6.66 10.53
C GLU A 58 -13.82 6.20 11.89
N ASN A 59 -13.14 5.04 11.91
CA ASN A 59 -12.54 4.46 13.10
C ASN A 59 -11.06 4.84 13.29
N ALA A 60 -10.51 5.73 12.46
CA ALA A 60 -9.11 6.16 12.52
C ALA A 60 -8.97 7.68 12.50
N SER A 61 -8.26 8.24 13.47
CA SER A 61 -8.31 9.69 13.69
C SER A 61 -7.66 10.55 12.61
N GLU A 62 -6.76 10.00 11.78
CA GLU A 62 -6.06 10.73 10.69
C GLU A 62 -5.19 9.82 9.79
N ARG A 63 -4.82 8.64 10.30
CA ARG A 63 -3.89 7.71 9.62
C ARG A 63 -4.31 6.26 9.82
N ILE A 64 -4.19 5.45 8.77
CA ILE A 64 -4.63 4.05 8.69
C ILE A 64 -3.44 3.13 8.42
N SER A 65 -3.37 2.01 9.13
CA SER A 65 -2.41 0.92 8.86
C SER A 65 -2.92 -0.02 7.75
N VAL A 66 -2.00 -0.70 7.05
CA VAL A 66 -2.37 -1.65 5.98
C VAL A 66 -3.32 -2.75 6.46
N GLU A 67 -3.18 -3.18 7.71
CA GLU A 67 -4.04 -4.20 8.31
C GLU A 67 -5.47 -3.70 8.52
N GLN A 68 -5.65 -2.41 8.83
CA GLN A 68 -6.99 -1.82 8.93
C GLN A 68 -7.61 -1.58 7.56
N ALA A 69 -6.80 -1.26 6.54
CA ALA A 69 -7.30 -1.06 5.18
C ALA A 69 -7.72 -2.35 4.47
N ARG A 70 -7.29 -3.53 4.97
CA ARG A 70 -7.63 -4.85 4.41
C ARG A 70 -8.83 -5.52 5.08
N LYS A 71 -9.38 -4.89 6.13
CA LYS A 71 -10.52 -5.39 6.88
C LYS A 71 -11.83 -4.96 6.23
#